data_AF-A0A4Z1NT80-F1
#
_entry.id   AF-A0A4Z1NT80-F1
#
_cell.length_a   1.000
_cell.length_b   1.000
_cell.length_c   1.000
_cell.angle_alpha   90.00
_cell.angle_beta   90.00
_cell.angle_gamma   90.00
#
_symmetry.space_group_name_H-M   'P 1'
#
loop_
_entity.id
_entity.type
_entity.pdbx_description
1 polymer ?
#
loop_
_entity_poly.entity_id
_entity_poly.type
_entity_poly.pdbx_seq_one_letter_code
_entity_poly.pdbx_strand_id
1 'polypeptide(L)'
;MARRALSASSTSVRFPPNCRGQANHEPLKIIRCSLRCRGALKGDSRPFEHPTVTFLHQHQQQQYPRFLFHPTYRKNFYKNNMAGQFEFLCLENPLLDIQGVGDEKLLEKYGLKPNDAILAEEKHMGLYEDLLQNYNAKLIAGGAAQNTARGYILPPNSAVYIGCVGKDKYADTLTETCKQAGLRTEYLHDEKVATGRCGVVITGHNRSMCTDLAAANNYKLEHLKSPEIWKVVEQAKVYYVGGYHLTVCVPAILALGEEAAKENKIFAFSLSAPFIAQFFKDQLDSTAPYWDYVIGNETEALAYAEGHSLGTTDITEIAKALAQLPKKNEKRQRYAVITQGTDPTIVAFQKEGGGVEVKTYPVHQIAKGEINDTNGAGDAFAGGFMAGVVQGKSLDTCVDLGQWLAKLSIKELGPSYPFPKQTYTSS
;
A
#
# COMPACT_ATOMS: atom_id res chain seq x y z
N MET A 1 51.33 -4.13 -42.28
CA MET A 1 52.19 -4.40 -41.10
C MET A 1 51.65 -3.56 -39.94
N ALA A 2 51.29 -4.03 -38.75
CA ALA A 2 51.05 -5.35 -38.20
C ALA A 2 50.03 -5.15 -37.07
N ARG A 3 49.08 -6.08 -36.97
CA ARG A 3 48.09 -6.19 -35.88
C ARG A 3 48.79 -6.56 -34.57
N ARG A 4 48.28 -6.11 -33.42
CA ARG A 4 48.36 -6.88 -32.17
C ARG A 4 47.03 -6.84 -31.42
N ALA A 5 46.50 -8.04 -31.23
CA ALA A 5 45.36 -8.41 -30.43
C ALA A 5 45.82 -8.81 -29.01
N LEU A 6 44.97 -8.58 -28.01
CA LEU A 6 44.99 -9.22 -26.68
C LEU A 6 43.51 -9.25 -26.22
N SER A 7 42.77 -10.31 -26.57
CA SER A 7 42.49 -11.53 -25.79
C SER A 7 41.58 -11.31 -24.57
N ALA A 8 40.33 -11.74 -24.73
CA ALA A 8 39.35 -11.96 -23.67
C ALA A 8 39.73 -13.15 -22.76
N SER A 9 39.43 -13.05 -21.46
CA SER A 9 39.43 -14.20 -20.56
C SER A 9 38.02 -14.38 -19.96
N SER A 10 37.29 -15.36 -20.49
CA SER A 10 36.05 -15.89 -19.93
C SER A 10 36.35 -16.87 -18.81
N THR A 11 35.82 -16.65 -17.61
CA THR A 11 35.87 -17.65 -16.53
C THR A 11 34.57 -18.45 -16.53
N SER A 12 34.61 -19.62 -17.17
CA SER A 12 33.54 -20.62 -17.13
C SER A 12 33.68 -21.48 -15.85
N VAL A 13 32.67 -21.45 -14.97
CA VAL A 13 32.55 -22.39 -13.86
C VAL A 13 31.98 -23.70 -14.41
N ARG A 14 32.75 -24.80 -14.32
CA ARG A 14 32.32 -26.16 -14.69
C ARG A 14 31.68 -26.87 -13.49
N PHE A 15 30.51 -27.47 -13.71
CA PHE A 15 29.89 -28.46 -12.82
C PHE A 15 30.38 -29.88 -13.14
N PRO A 16 30.53 -30.78 -12.15
CA PRO A 16 30.74 -32.21 -12.40
C PRO A 16 29.40 -32.98 -12.57
N PRO A 17 29.38 -34.11 -13.31
CA PRO A 17 28.15 -34.79 -13.73
C PRO A 17 27.74 -36.01 -12.87
N ASN A 18 26.41 -36.22 -12.84
CA ASN A 18 25.62 -37.46 -12.74
C ASN A 18 25.92 -38.55 -11.69
N CYS A 19 24.87 -38.89 -10.91
CA CYS A 19 24.43 -40.27 -10.69
C CYS A 19 22.90 -40.34 -10.50
N ARG A 20 22.22 -41.11 -11.35
CA ARG A 20 20.82 -41.54 -11.19
C ARG A 20 20.75 -42.71 -10.19
N GLY A 21 19.69 -42.79 -9.39
CA GLY A 21 19.38 -43.98 -8.59
C GLY A 21 18.08 -43.84 -7.81
N GLN A 22 17.20 -44.83 -7.93
CA GLN A 22 15.81 -44.88 -7.46
C GLN A 22 15.65 -45.10 -5.93
N ALA A 23 14.48 -44.66 -5.44
CA ALA A 23 13.58 -45.27 -4.45
C ALA A 23 14.15 -46.01 -3.21
N ASN A 24 13.77 -45.57 -2.00
CA ASN A 24 12.79 -46.27 -1.13
C ASN A 24 12.67 -45.65 0.28
N HIS A 25 11.48 -45.89 0.84
CA HIS A 25 10.97 -45.71 2.20
C HIS A 25 11.97 -45.78 3.38
N GLU A 26 11.90 -44.82 4.32
CA GLU A 26 11.32 -44.95 5.69
C GLU A 26 11.62 -43.71 6.58
N PRO A 27 10.78 -43.42 7.60
CA PRO A 27 10.86 -42.17 8.38
C PRO A 27 11.64 -42.33 9.70
N LEU A 28 12.55 -41.40 10.00
CA LEU A 28 13.26 -41.34 11.28
C LEU A 28 12.75 -40.20 12.19
N LYS A 29 11.96 -40.66 13.17
CA LYS A 29 11.97 -40.35 14.61
C LYS A 29 12.05 -38.89 15.08
N ILE A 30 10.91 -38.49 15.63
CA ILE A 30 10.68 -37.55 16.72
C ILE A 30 11.69 -37.76 17.87
N ILE A 31 12.38 -36.69 18.28
CA ILE A 31 13.02 -36.58 19.59
C ILE A 31 12.28 -35.50 20.38
N ARG A 32 11.48 -35.96 21.36
CA ARG A 32 10.98 -35.15 22.48
C ARG A 32 12.09 -35.05 23.52
N CYS A 33 12.41 -33.84 23.97
CA CYS A 33 13.13 -33.65 25.22
C CYS A 33 12.13 -33.22 26.30
N SER A 34 11.99 -34.07 27.32
CA SER A 34 11.18 -33.85 28.50
C SER A 34 12.08 -33.59 29.69
N LEU A 35 11.90 -32.46 30.39
CA LEU A 35 12.34 -32.31 31.76
C LEU A 35 11.12 -32.09 32.65
N ARG A 36 10.85 -33.12 33.47
CA ARG A 36 9.97 -33.05 34.64
C ARG A 36 10.85 -32.74 35.86
N CYS A 37 10.41 -31.78 36.67
CA CYS A 37 10.69 -31.78 38.11
C CYS A 37 9.34 -31.67 38.84
N ARG A 38 9.10 -32.57 39.80
CA ARG A 38 7.96 -32.55 40.74
C ARG A 38 8.49 -32.63 42.17
N GLY A 39 7.80 -31.91 43.05
CA GLY A 39 7.66 -32.19 44.48
C GLY A 39 8.27 -31.12 45.41
N ALA A 40 7.77 -30.85 46.61
CA ALA A 40 6.43 -30.50 47.12
C ALA A 40 6.59 -30.14 48.63
N LEU A 41 5.99 -29.02 49.04
CA LEU A 41 5.36 -28.69 50.34
C LEU A 41 6.15 -28.39 51.65
N LYS A 42 5.49 -27.49 52.43
CA LYS A 42 5.67 -26.97 53.81
C LYS A 42 6.60 -25.75 53.93
N GLY A 43 6.29 -24.62 54.58
CA GLY A 43 5.20 -24.15 55.45
C GLY A 43 5.70 -22.85 56.14
N ASP A 44 4.77 -22.06 56.71
CA ASP A 44 4.96 -20.95 57.68
C ASP A 44 5.30 -19.50 57.25
N SER A 45 4.23 -18.71 57.23
CA SER A 45 3.92 -17.55 58.09
C SER A 45 4.70 -16.22 58.03
N ARG A 46 3.90 -15.19 57.71
CA ARG A 46 3.90 -13.75 58.09
C ARG A 46 4.51 -12.70 57.15
N PRO A 47 3.85 -11.52 57.05
CA PRO A 47 3.91 -10.66 55.87
C PRO A 47 4.92 -9.52 56.03
N PHE A 48 5.59 -9.16 54.93
CA PHE A 48 6.31 -7.91 54.80
C PHE A 48 5.46 -6.91 54.02
N GLU A 49 5.11 -5.80 54.69
CA GLU A 49 4.52 -4.62 54.08
C GLU A 49 5.54 -3.91 53.20
N HIS A 50 5.16 -3.58 51.96
CA HIS A 50 5.82 -2.54 51.16
C HIS A 50 4.79 -1.50 50.73
N PRO A 51 5.20 -0.21 50.68
CA PRO A 51 4.30 0.92 50.62
C PRO A 51 3.66 1.08 49.25
N THR A 52 2.36 1.34 49.28
CA THR A 52 1.51 1.65 48.12
C THR A 52 1.87 3.03 47.59
N VAL A 53 2.45 3.10 46.39
CA VAL A 53 2.57 4.37 45.64
C VAL A 53 1.25 4.62 44.94
N THR A 54 0.52 5.62 45.43
CA THR A 54 -0.75 6.09 44.87
C THR A 54 -0.46 6.89 43.59
N PHE A 55 -0.83 6.36 42.41
CA PHE A 55 -0.89 7.15 41.19
C PHE A 55 -2.19 7.94 41.15
N LEU A 56 -2.10 9.25 41.31
CA LEU A 56 -3.15 10.22 41.02
C LEU A 56 -3.52 10.15 39.53
N HIS A 57 -4.63 9.51 39.20
CA HIS A 57 -5.30 9.68 37.91
C HIS A 57 -6.04 11.02 37.90
N GLN A 58 -5.43 12.06 37.33
CA GLN A 58 -6.18 13.24 36.90
C GLN A 58 -6.97 12.88 35.63
N HIS A 59 -8.26 12.60 35.80
CA HIS A 59 -9.23 12.59 34.72
C HIS A 59 -9.46 14.03 34.23
N GLN A 60 -8.94 14.38 33.06
CA GLN A 60 -9.56 15.42 32.23
C GLN A 60 -10.68 14.77 31.40
N GLN A 61 -11.92 14.98 31.82
CA GLN A 61 -13.10 14.67 31.04
C GLN A 61 -13.25 15.68 29.89
N GLN A 62 -13.05 15.23 28.64
CA GLN A 62 -13.66 15.91 27.49
C GLN A 62 -15.09 15.40 27.33
N GLN A 63 -16.05 16.30 27.47
CA GLN A 63 -17.48 16.04 27.29
C GLN A 63 -17.79 15.80 25.80
N TYR A 64 -18.38 14.65 25.48
CA TYR A 64 -19.15 14.44 24.26
C TYR A 64 -20.64 14.46 24.59
N PRO A 65 -21.51 15.10 23.79
CA PRO A 65 -22.92 15.20 24.10
C PRO A 65 -23.63 13.85 23.96
N ARG A 66 -24.29 13.41 25.04
CA ARG A 66 -25.21 12.27 25.05
C ARG A 66 -26.44 12.59 24.21
N PHE A 67 -26.62 11.91 23.08
CA PHE A 67 -27.91 11.87 22.39
C PHE A 67 -28.79 10.72 22.89
N LEU A 68 -30.02 11.09 23.22
CA LEU A 68 -31.11 10.25 23.70
C LEU A 68 -31.47 9.14 22.71
N PHE A 69 -31.45 7.89 23.18
CA PHE A 69 -31.90 6.72 22.45
C PHE A 69 -33.44 6.66 22.44
N HIS A 70 -34.06 6.77 21.26
CA HIS A 70 -35.47 6.45 21.05
C HIS A 70 -35.60 5.04 20.41
N PRO A 71 -36.34 4.06 20.99
CA PRO A 71 -36.19 2.64 20.60
C PRO A 71 -36.93 2.18 19.34
N THR A 72 -37.57 3.07 18.55
CA THR A 72 -38.52 2.66 17.51
C THR A 72 -37.97 2.62 16.08
N TYR A 73 -36.72 3.05 15.84
CA TYR A 73 -36.09 3.01 14.51
C TYR A 73 -35.26 1.75 14.20
N ARG A 74 -35.38 0.70 15.03
CA ARG A 74 -34.45 -0.45 14.99
C ARG A 74 -34.93 -1.69 14.22
N LYS A 75 -36.06 -1.65 13.50
CA LYS A 75 -36.65 -2.88 12.91
C LYS A 75 -36.67 -3.00 11.38
N ASN A 76 -36.33 -1.96 10.62
CA ASN A 76 -36.33 -2.03 9.14
C ASN A 76 -34.97 -1.90 8.44
N PHE A 77 -33.86 -1.74 9.16
CA PHE A 77 -32.52 -1.63 8.55
C PHE A 77 -31.71 -2.93 8.49
N TYR A 78 -32.13 -3.99 9.20
CA TYR A 78 -31.33 -5.21 9.38
C TYR A 78 -31.84 -6.45 8.64
N LYS A 79 -32.64 -6.30 7.58
CA LYS A 79 -33.19 -7.46 6.86
C LYS A 79 -32.97 -7.51 5.35
N ASN A 80 -31.99 -6.78 4.78
CA ASN A 80 -31.68 -6.96 3.35
C ASN A 80 -30.23 -6.69 2.85
N ASN A 81 -29.20 -6.55 3.69
CA ASN A 81 -27.82 -6.26 3.22
C ASN A 81 -26.78 -7.30 3.66
N MET A 82 -26.87 -8.54 3.18
CA MET A 82 -25.83 -9.57 3.38
C MET A 82 -24.96 -9.85 2.13
N ALA A 83 -24.95 -8.93 1.17
CA ALA A 83 -23.91 -8.87 0.14
C ALA A 83 -23.64 -7.39 -0.18
N GLY A 84 -22.51 -6.86 0.28
CA GLY A 84 -22.02 -5.58 -0.24
C GLY A 84 -21.72 -5.73 -1.73
N GLN A 85 -22.08 -4.73 -2.54
CA GLN A 85 -21.60 -4.64 -3.92
C GLN A 85 -20.16 -4.12 -3.88
N PHE A 86 -19.20 -5.00 -3.60
CA PHE A 86 -17.77 -4.66 -3.60
C PHE A 86 -17.29 -4.49 -5.05
N GLU A 87 -17.57 -3.33 -5.63
CA GLU A 87 -17.22 -3.05 -7.03
C GLU A 87 -15.73 -2.72 -7.21
N PHE A 88 -15.05 -2.32 -6.12
CA PHE A 88 -13.65 -1.92 -6.11
C PHE A 88 -12.81 -2.83 -5.21
N LEU A 89 -11.82 -3.52 -5.79
CA LEU A 89 -10.91 -4.39 -5.05
C LEU A 89 -9.49 -3.82 -5.10
N CYS A 90 -8.87 -3.71 -3.94
CA CYS A 90 -7.49 -3.29 -3.78
C CYS A 90 -6.61 -4.42 -3.22
N LEU A 91 -5.38 -4.55 -3.72
CA LEU A 91 -4.39 -5.51 -3.25
C LEU A 91 -3.04 -4.81 -3.05
N GLU A 92 -2.51 -4.85 -1.83
CA GLU A 92 -1.12 -4.45 -1.54
C GLU A 92 -0.71 -4.86 -0.10
N ASN A 93 0.18 -4.09 0.52
CA ASN A 93 0.84 -4.36 1.78
C ASN A 93 0.22 -3.47 2.88
N PRO A 94 -0.61 -4.03 3.78
CA PRO A 94 -1.16 -3.27 4.90
C PRO A 94 -0.06 -3.00 5.93
N LEU A 95 0.11 -1.73 6.29
CA LEU A 95 1.18 -1.29 7.18
C LEU A 95 0.61 -0.38 8.27
N LEU A 96 1.22 -0.40 9.46
CA LEU A 96 1.02 0.64 10.45
C LEU A 96 2.10 1.71 10.32
N ASP A 97 1.70 2.94 10.05
CA ASP A 97 2.62 4.08 10.01
C ASP A 97 2.94 4.54 11.44
N ILE A 98 4.22 4.72 11.72
CA ILE A 98 4.77 5.28 12.95
C ILE A 98 5.39 6.62 12.55
N GLN A 99 4.63 7.70 12.72
CA GLN A 99 4.98 9.01 12.19
C GLN A 99 5.45 9.96 13.29
N GLY A 100 6.67 10.47 13.20
CA GLY A 100 7.24 11.41 14.17
C GLY A 100 7.90 12.61 13.49
N VAL A 101 7.82 13.77 14.15
CA VAL A 101 8.54 14.98 13.73
C VAL A 101 9.98 14.86 14.18
N GLY A 102 10.88 14.61 13.22
CA GLY A 102 12.31 14.42 13.45
C GLY A 102 13.15 15.59 12.95
N ASP A 103 14.47 15.36 12.90
CA ASP A 103 15.45 16.32 12.40
C ASP A 103 16.47 15.63 11.47
N GLU A 104 17.40 16.41 10.91
CA GLU A 104 18.46 15.90 10.04
C GLU A 104 19.35 14.87 10.77
N LYS A 105 19.56 15.03 12.08
CA LYS A 105 20.37 14.09 12.88
C LYS A 105 19.72 12.71 12.96
N LEU A 106 18.40 12.65 13.09
CA LEU A 106 17.66 11.39 13.06
C LEU A 106 17.78 10.71 11.68
N LEU A 107 17.68 11.49 10.60
CA LEU A 107 17.87 10.97 9.25
C LEU A 107 19.29 10.41 9.06
N GLU A 108 20.32 11.17 9.44
CA GLU A 108 21.72 10.73 9.39
C GLU A 108 21.98 9.47 10.21
N LYS A 109 21.43 9.41 11.44
CA LYS A 109 21.56 8.26 12.34
C LYS A 109 21.11 6.95 11.70
N TYR A 110 20.04 6.99 10.91
CA TYR A 110 19.49 5.82 10.22
C TYR A 110 19.84 5.77 8.72
N GLY A 111 20.70 6.66 8.22
CA GLY A 111 21.10 6.69 6.81
C GLY A 111 19.95 6.98 5.84
N LEU A 112 18.96 7.76 6.27
CA LEU A 112 17.77 8.09 5.50
C LEU A 112 17.96 9.39 4.72
N LYS A 113 17.39 9.47 3.50
CA LYS A 113 17.34 10.71 2.72
C LYS A 113 15.99 11.41 2.91
N PRO A 114 15.94 12.75 2.90
CA PRO A 114 14.68 13.47 2.86
C PRO A 114 13.86 13.09 1.61
N ASN A 115 12.54 12.98 1.76
CA ASN A 115 11.60 12.70 0.66
C ASN A 115 11.90 11.40 -0.11
N ASP A 116 12.28 10.35 0.61
CA ASP A 116 12.67 9.05 0.06
C ASP A 116 11.84 7.92 0.67
N ALA A 117 11.73 6.80 -0.03
CA ALA A 117 10.98 5.62 0.39
C ALA A 117 11.83 4.36 0.20
N ILE A 118 12.20 3.71 1.31
CA ILE A 118 13.08 2.54 1.31
C ILE A 118 12.49 1.36 2.07
N LEU A 119 13.00 0.16 1.78
CA LEU A 119 12.78 -1.02 2.60
C LEU A 119 13.81 -1.06 3.75
N ALA A 120 13.35 -1.48 4.92
CA ALA A 120 14.18 -1.53 6.12
C ALA A 120 15.25 -2.63 6.02
N GLU A 121 16.43 -2.32 6.55
CA GLU A 121 17.56 -3.22 6.74
C GLU A 121 17.79 -3.34 8.25
N GLU A 122 18.71 -4.22 8.67
CA GLU A 122 19.03 -4.40 10.10
C GLU A 122 19.40 -3.08 10.79
N LYS A 123 20.18 -2.21 10.12
CA LYS A 123 20.57 -0.89 10.64
C LYS A 123 19.39 0.06 10.90
N HIS A 124 18.25 -0.16 10.23
CA HIS A 124 17.05 0.68 10.36
C HIS A 124 16.14 0.23 11.51
N MET A 125 16.31 -0.97 12.09
CA MET A 125 15.34 -1.56 13.02
C MET A 125 15.15 -0.77 14.32
N GLY A 126 16.16 0.00 14.73
CA GLY A 126 16.06 0.89 15.88
C GLY A 126 15.15 2.11 15.66
N LEU A 127 14.85 2.48 14.41
CA LEU A 127 14.10 3.70 14.05
C LEU A 127 12.71 3.73 14.68
N TYR A 128 12.00 2.61 14.60
CA TYR A 128 10.60 2.53 15.02
C TYR A 128 10.43 2.79 16.52
N GLU A 129 11.31 2.23 17.35
CA GLU A 129 11.29 2.45 18.79
C GLU A 129 11.74 3.87 19.12
N ASP A 130 12.75 4.40 18.41
CA ASP A 130 13.23 5.77 18.59
C ASP A 130 12.10 6.77 18.32
N LEU A 131 11.36 6.60 17.24
CA LEU A 131 10.19 7.42 16.89
C LEU A 131 9.12 7.39 18.00
N LEU A 132 8.81 6.21 18.53
CA LEU A 132 7.81 6.03 19.60
C LEU A 132 8.24 6.66 20.93
N GLN A 133 9.49 6.43 21.33
CA GLN A 133 9.99 6.85 22.64
C GLN A 133 10.42 8.32 22.68
N ASN A 134 11.03 8.82 21.60
CA ASN A 134 11.75 10.08 21.61
C ASN A 134 11.15 11.17 20.70
N TYR A 135 10.25 10.82 19.79
CA TYR A 135 9.67 11.77 18.82
C TYR A 135 8.14 11.85 18.85
N ASN A 136 7.51 11.42 19.95
CA ASN A 136 6.06 11.48 20.16
C ASN A 136 5.24 10.93 18.98
N ALA A 137 5.72 9.84 18.38
CA ALA A 137 5.16 9.36 17.13
C ALA A 137 3.68 9.00 17.25
N LYS A 138 2.95 9.25 16.17
CA LYS A 138 1.55 8.86 16.00
C LYS A 138 1.48 7.54 15.24
N LEU A 139 0.57 6.68 15.68
CA LEU A 139 0.23 5.44 14.98
C LEU A 139 -0.94 5.73 14.05
N ILE A 140 -0.74 5.54 12.75
CA ILE A 140 -1.73 5.81 11.72
C ILE A 140 -1.86 4.56 10.85
N ALA A 141 -3.08 4.16 10.51
CA ALA A 141 -3.26 3.07 9.55
C ALA A 141 -2.71 3.48 8.19
N GLY A 142 -1.82 2.69 7.61
CA GLY A 142 -1.12 2.97 6.36
C GLY A 142 -1.24 1.85 5.33
N GLY A 143 -0.30 1.81 4.40
CA GLY A 143 -0.32 0.98 3.19
C GLY A 143 -0.96 1.72 2.01
N ALA A 144 -0.23 1.90 0.91
CA ALA A 144 -0.60 2.85 -0.15
C ALA A 144 -1.94 2.51 -0.83
N ALA A 145 -2.13 1.26 -1.26
CA ALA A 145 -3.41 0.83 -1.82
C ALA A 145 -4.52 0.73 -0.76
N GLN A 146 -4.17 0.55 0.51
CA GLN A 146 -5.15 0.59 1.60
C GLN A 146 -5.65 2.02 1.79
N ASN A 147 -4.76 3.00 1.80
CA ASN A 147 -5.06 4.42 1.84
C ASN A 147 -5.95 4.82 0.65
N THR A 148 -5.63 4.33 -0.55
CA THR A 148 -6.44 4.49 -1.78
C THR A 148 -7.85 3.90 -1.63
N ALA A 149 -7.97 2.72 -1.00
CA ALA A 149 -9.22 2.01 -0.83
C ALA A 149 -10.13 2.61 0.27
N ARG A 150 -9.59 3.37 1.22
CA ARG A 150 -10.37 3.94 2.32
C ARG A 150 -11.40 4.94 1.78
N GLY A 151 -12.65 4.52 1.82
CA GLY A 151 -13.77 5.16 1.13
C GLY A 151 -14.11 6.55 1.64
N TYR A 152 -13.48 7.58 1.06
CA TYR A 152 -13.93 8.96 1.27
C TYR A 152 -15.04 9.36 0.29
N ILE A 153 -15.01 8.90 -0.96
CA ILE A 153 -16.02 9.26 -1.96
C ILE A 153 -17.06 8.16 -2.14
N LEU A 154 -16.64 6.90 -2.24
CA LEU A 154 -17.55 5.79 -2.43
C LEU A 154 -18.40 5.52 -1.17
N PRO A 155 -19.63 5.00 -1.32
CA PRO A 155 -20.42 4.55 -0.18
C PRO A 155 -19.69 3.48 0.66
N PRO A 156 -20.04 3.34 1.95
CA PRO A 156 -19.54 2.24 2.77
C PRO A 156 -19.83 0.88 2.14
N ASN A 157 -18.88 -0.05 2.24
CA ASN A 157 -18.92 -1.40 1.66
C ASN A 157 -18.92 -1.45 0.12
N SER A 158 -18.49 -0.38 -0.56
CA SER A 158 -18.22 -0.41 -2.01
C SER A 158 -16.83 -0.94 -2.37
N ALA A 159 -15.90 -0.92 -1.42
CA ALA A 159 -14.52 -1.33 -1.61
C ALA A 159 -14.12 -2.49 -0.69
N VAL A 160 -13.19 -3.31 -1.16
CA VAL A 160 -12.54 -4.39 -0.41
C VAL A 160 -11.03 -4.30 -0.58
N TYR A 161 -10.30 -4.49 0.50
CA TYR A 161 -8.84 -4.51 0.51
C TYR A 161 -8.34 -5.89 0.94
N ILE A 162 -7.34 -6.39 0.22
CA ILE A 162 -6.70 -7.68 0.47
C ILE A 162 -5.21 -7.45 0.75
N GLY A 163 -4.67 -8.15 1.76
CA GLY A 163 -3.26 -8.06 2.15
C GLY A 163 -2.90 -9.08 3.23
N CYS A 164 -1.68 -9.02 3.78
CA CYS A 164 -1.26 -9.89 4.89
C CYS A 164 -0.84 -9.05 6.11
N VAL A 165 -1.35 -9.41 7.29
CA VAL A 165 -1.04 -8.79 8.58
C VAL A 165 -0.62 -9.86 9.59
N GLY A 166 -0.03 -9.45 10.70
CA GLY A 166 0.21 -10.35 11.83
C GLY A 166 -1.06 -10.60 12.63
N LYS A 167 -0.95 -11.39 13.69
CA LYS A 167 -2.01 -11.56 14.69
C LYS A 167 -1.70 -10.76 15.94
N ASP A 168 -1.83 -9.45 15.82
CA ASP A 168 -1.43 -8.49 16.84
C ASP A 168 -2.34 -7.24 16.89
N LYS A 169 -2.07 -6.36 17.85
CA LYS A 169 -2.83 -5.12 18.05
C LYS A 169 -2.70 -4.13 16.89
N TYR A 170 -1.64 -4.25 16.08
CA TYR A 170 -1.47 -3.40 14.90
C TYR A 170 -2.47 -3.83 13.84
N ALA A 171 -2.62 -5.14 13.59
CA ALA A 171 -3.68 -5.66 12.73
C ALA A 171 -5.08 -5.23 13.21
N ASP A 172 -5.36 -5.32 14.52
CA ASP A 172 -6.64 -4.86 15.10
C ASP A 172 -6.90 -3.36 14.80
N THR A 173 -5.86 -2.53 14.92
CA THR A 173 -5.93 -1.10 14.63
C THR A 173 -6.21 -0.83 13.16
N LEU A 174 -5.56 -1.56 12.25
CA LEU A 174 -5.80 -1.46 10.81
C LEU A 174 -7.25 -1.87 10.46
N THR A 175 -7.69 -3.03 10.95
CA THR A 175 -9.05 -3.53 10.71
C THR A 175 -10.13 -2.56 11.21
N GLU A 176 -10.00 -2.05 12.44
CA GLU A 176 -11.00 -1.14 13.00
C GLU A 176 -11.01 0.22 12.27
N THR A 177 -9.84 0.74 11.89
CA THR A 177 -9.75 1.99 11.11
C THR A 177 -10.40 1.84 9.73
N CYS A 178 -10.10 0.74 9.02
CA CYS A 178 -10.72 0.44 7.72
C CYS A 178 -12.23 0.28 7.85
N LYS A 179 -12.70 -0.43 8.88
CA LYS A 179 -14.13 -0.62 9.15
C LYS A 179 -14.85 0.70 9.43
N GLN A 180 -14.26 1.61 10.21
CA GLN A 180 -14.81 2.95 10.46
C GLN A 180 -14.90 3.79 9.18
N ALA A 181 -13.95 3.61 8.25
CA ALA A 181 -13.99 4.20 6.91
C ALA A 181 -14.95 3.47 5.94
N GLY A 182 -15.63 2.40 6.37
CA GLY A 182 -16.52 1.61 5.52
C GLY A 182 -15.80 0.72 4.50
N LEU A 183 -14.50 0.46 4.68
CA LEU A 183 -13.71 -0.45 3.85
C LEU A 183 -13.77 -1.87 4.42
N ARG A 184 -14.13 -2.86 3.60
CA ARG A 184 -13.99 -4.27 3.96
C ARG A 184 -12.54 -4.69 3.84
N THR A 185 -12.01 -5.37 4.84
CA THR A 185 -10.65 -5.94 4.82
C THR A 185 -10.74 -7.45 4.80
N GLU A 186 -10.02 -8.09 3.89
CA GLU A 186 -9.82 -9.54 3.82
C GLU A 186 -8.32 -9.79 3.97
N TYR A 187 -7.84 -9.78 5.21
CA TYR A 187 -6.44 -10.01 5.50
C TYR A 187 -6.13 -11.50 5.66
N LEU A 188 -5.03 -11.93 5.05
CA LEU A 188 -4.33 -13.12 5.50
C LEU A 188 -3.66 -12.80 6.85
N HIS A 189 -3.84 -13.66 7.85
CA HIS A 189 -3.17 -13.52 9.13
C HIS A 189 -1.96 -14.46 9.23
N ASP A 190 -0.78 -13.89 9.42
CA ASP A 190 0.43 -14.62 9.79
C ASP A 190 0.47 -14.82 11.32
N GLU A 191 0.54 -16.08 11.76
CA GLU A 191 0.53 -16.44 13.19
C GLU A 191 1.90 -16.26 13.85
N LYS A 192 2.97 -16.02 13.09
CA LYS A 192 4.37 -16.00 13.59
C LYS A 192 5.05 -14.66 13.43
N VAL A 193 4.69 -13.89 12.40
CA VAL A 193 5.32 -12.62 12.07
C VAL A 193 4.37 -11.47 12.41
N ALA A 194 4.91 -10.40 13.01
CA ALA A 194 4.16 -9.20 13.35
C ALA A 194 3.69 -8.44 12.09
N THR A 195 2.64 -7.64 12.23
CA THR A 195 2.15 -6.72 11.20
C THR A 195 3.26 -5.76 10.77
N GLY A 196 3.35 -5.53 9.46
CA GLY A 196 4.31 -4.59 8.89
C GLY A 196 4.10 -3.16 9.35
N ARG A 197 5.16 -2.37 9.30
CA ARG A 197 5.19 -0.99 9.79
C ARG A 197 6.03 -0.09 8.89
N CYS A 198 5.65 1.18 8.82
CA CYS A 198 6.42 2.21 8.11
C CYS A 198 6.85 3.29 9.11
N GLY A 199 8.16 3.49 9.28
CA GLY A 199 8.70 4.60 10.04
C GLY A 199 8.72 5.84 9.16
N VAL A 200 7.97 6.87 9.53
CA VAL A 200 7.87 8.13 8.77
C VAL A 200 8.53 9.24 9.56
N VAL A 201 9.67 9.71 9.06
CA VAL A 201 10.41 10.85 9.62
C VAL A 201 9.98 12.12 8.90
N ILE A 202 9.30 13.00 9.64
CA ILE A 202 8.82 14.30 9.15
C ILE A 202 9.91 15.35 9.39
N THR A 203 10.45 15.94 8.31
CA THR A 203 11.40 17.07 8.36
C THR A 203 10.92 18.22 7.47
N GLY A 204 10.40 19.29 8.09
CA GLY A 204 9.76 20.38 7.35
C GLY A 204 8.58 19.86 6.52
N HIS A 205 8.67 19.96 5.19
CA HIS A 205 7.68 19.42 4.24
C HIS A 205 8.05 18.05 3.65
N ASN A 206 9.23 17.52 3.97
CA ASN A 206 9.71 16.25 3.43
C ASN A 206 9.34 15.09 4.35
N ARG A 207 9.11 13.92 3.75
CA ARG A 207 8.84 12.67 4.47
C ARG A 207 9.83 11.60 4.05
N SER A 208 10.61 11.08 5.00
CA SER A 208 11.45 9.91 4.74
C SER A 208 10.77 8.67 5.31
N MET A 209 10.48 7.71 4.45
CA MET A 209 9.74 6.49 4.77
C MET A 209 10.67 5.28 4.76
N CYS A 210 10.72 4.55 5.87
CA CYS A 210 11.47 3.31 6.01
C CYS A 210 10.51 2.18 6.40
N THR A 211 10.31 1.23 5.49
CA THR A 211 9.27 0.20 5.62
C THR A 211 9.83 -1.16 6.00
N ASP A 212 9.39 -1.69 7.14
CA ASP A 212 9.56 -3.07 7.54
C ASP A 212 8.27 -3.83 7.21
N LEU A 213 8.29 -4.57 6.09
CA LEU A 213 7.12 -5.26 5.56
C LEU A 213 6.62 -6.38 6.49
N ALA A 214 7.50 -7.00 7.29
CA ALA A 214 7.17 -8.08 8.22
C ALA A 214 6.11 -9.07 7.66
N ALA A 215 4.94 -9.22 8.30
CA ALA A 215 3.89 -10.15 7.83
C ALA A 215 3.38 -9.86 6.42
N ALA A 216 3.43 -8.61 5.94
CA ALA A 216 3.02 -8.28 4.58
C ALA A 216 3.83 -9.05 3.52
N ASN A 217 5.13 -9.30 3.78
CA ASN A 217 5.99 -10.13 2.91
C ASN A 217 5.52 -11.58 2.79
N ASN A 218 4.70 -12.07 3.71
CA ASN A 218 4.24 -13.45 3.75
C ASN A 218 2.88 -13.63 3.07
N TYR A 219 2.40 -12.64 2.31
CA TYR A 219 1.19 -12.79 1.51
C TYR A 219 1.34 -13.94 0.49
N LYS A 220 0.24 -14.68 0.27
CA LYS A 220 0.23 -15.92 -0.49
C LYS A 220 -0.86 -15.92 -1.56
N LEU A 221 -0.54 -16.41 -2.75
CA LEU A 221 -1.50 -16.56 -3.84
C LEU A 221 -2.69 -17.43 -3.44
N GLU A 222 -2.47 -18.44 -2.60
CA GLU A 222 -3.50 -19.37 -2.13
C GLU A 222 -4.62 -18.64 -1.37
N HIS A 223 -4.29 -17.54 -0.68
CA HIS A 223 -5.30 -16.71 -0.02
C HIS A 223 -6.15 -15.97 -1.06
N LEU A 224 -5.55 -15.40 -2.11
CA LEU A 224 -6.33 -14.75 -3.18
C LEU A 224 -7.23 -15.76 -3.92
N LYS A 225 -6.70 -16.97 -4.16
CA LYS A 225 -7.37 -18.05 -4.91
C LYS A 225 -8.31 -18.90 -4.05
N SER A 226 -8.45 -18.60 -2.76
CA SER A 226 -9.39 -19.32 -1.91
C SER A 226 -10.83 -19.09 -2.40
N PRO A 227 -11.75 -20.06 -2.21
CA PRO A 227 -13.11 -19.93 -2.72
C PRO A 227 -13.89 -18.73 -2.16
N GLU A 228 -13.58 -18.25 -0.96
CA GLU A 228 -14.23 -17.07 -0.39
C GLU A 228 -13.70 -15.76 -0.97
N ILE A 229 -12.39 -15.63 -1.14
CA ILE A 229 -11.78 -14.40 -1.69
C ILE A 229 -11.99 -14.33 -3.19
N TRP A 230 -11.86 -15.44 -3.91
CA TRP A 230 -12.04 -15.46 -5.36
C TRP A 230 -13.46 -15.04 -5.78
N LYS A 231 -14.49 -15.34 -4.97
CA LYS A 231 -15.85 -14.81 -5.21
C LYS A 231 -15.90 -13.29 -5.18
N VAL A 232 -15.12 -12.66 -4.31
CA VAL A 232 -15.03 -11.21 -4.21
C VAL A 232 -14.28 -10.65 -5.43
N VAL A 233 -13.22 -11.33 -5.88
CA VAL A 233 -12.53 -11.02 -7.14
C VAL A 233 -13.51 -11.07 -8.31
N GLU A 234 -14.30 -12.14 -8.43
CA GLU A 234 -15.31 -12.31 -9.49
C GLU A 234 -16.36 -11.19 -9.47
N GLN A 235 -16.81 -10.75 -8.29
CA GLN A 235 -17.81 -9.69 -8.12
C GLN A 235 -17.28 -8.29 -8.42
N ALA A 236 -16.02 -8.01 -8.12
CA ALA A 236 -15.42 -6.70 -8.34
C ALA A 236 -15.31 -6.37 -9.84
N LYS A 237 -15.54 -5.10 -10.16
CA LYS A 237 -15.54 -4.56 -11.54
C LYS A 237 -14.24 -3.82 -11.85
N VAL A 238 -13.58 -3.33 -10.82
CA VAL A 238 -12.35 -2.53 -10.89
C VAL A 238 -11.36 -3.08 -9.87
N TYR A 239 -10.14 -3.36 -10.32
CA TYR A 239 -9.02 -3.72 -9.47
C TYR A 239 -8.02 -2.56 -9.42
N TYR A 240 -7.43 -2.33 -8.25
CA TYR A 240 -6.29 -1.44 -8.07
C TYR A 240 -5.20 -2.18 -7.30
N VAL A 241 -4.01 -2.29 -7.90
CA VAL A 241 -2.86 -2.93 -7.27
C VAL A 241 -1.76 -1.90 -7.10
N GLY A 242 -1.25 -1.79 -5.88
CA GLY A 242 -0.10 -0.94 -5.62
C GLY A 242 1.22 -1.63 -5.96
N GLY A 243 2.16 -0.89 -6.56
CA GLY A 243 3.43 -1.39 -7.04
C GLY A 243 4.33 -1.97 -5.96
N TYR A 244 4.17 -1.57 -4.69
CA TYR A 244 4.91 -2.19 -3.58
C TYR A 244 4.62 -3.70 -3.45
N HIS A 245 3.49 -4.19 -3.95
CA HIS A 245 3.18 -5.63 -3.91
C HIS A 245 4.06 -6.47 -4.86
N LEU A 246 4.79 -5.84 -5.80
CA LEU A 246 5.78 -6.52 -6.64
C LEU A 246 6.94 -7.11 -5.82
N THR A 247 7.21 -6.55 -4.64
CA THR A 247 8.23 -7.06 -3.73
C THR A 247 7.74 -8.26 -2.90
N VAL A 248 6.45 -8.60 -3.01
CA VAL A 248 5.76 -9.57 -2.14
C VAL A 248 5.20 -10.74 -2.94
N CYS A 249 4.23 -10.50 -3.82
CA CYS A 249 3.51 -11.59 -4.49
C CYS A 249 3.07 -11.23 -5.92
N VAL A 250 4.03 -11.18 -6.84
CA VAL A 250 3.78 -11.01 -8.29
C VAL A 250 2.72 -12.00 -8.83
N PRO A 251 2.69 -13.29 -8.45
CA PRO A 251 1.65 -14.20 -8.93
C PRO A 251 0.22 -13.78 -8.59
N ALA A 252 -0.01 -13.12 -7.44
CA ALA A 252 -1.33 -12.60 -7.07
C ALA A 252 -1.74 -11.42 -7.97
N ILE A 253 -0.79 -10.54 -8.29
CA ILE A 253 -1.01 -9.42 -9.23
C ILE A 253 -1.38 -9.95 -10.62
N LEU A 254 -0.61 -10.91 -11.13
CA LEU A 254 -0.87 -11.53 -12.42
C LEU A 254 -2.22 -12.27 -12.43
N ALA A 255 -2.59 -12.95 -11.35
CA ALA A 255 -3.89 -13.61 -11.26
C ALA A 255 -5.08 -12.62 -11.37
N LEU A 256 -4.96 -11.43 -10.76
CA LEU A 256 -5.96 -10.36 -10.92
C LEU A 256 -5.93 -9.77 -12.34
N GLY A 257 -4.74 -9.55 -12.91
CA GLY A 257 -4.58 -9.06 -14.27
C GLY A 257 -5.21 -9.98 -15.32
N GLU A 258 -4.97 -11.29 -15.19
CA GLU A 258 -5.55 -12.31 -16.07
C GLU A 258 -7.08 -12.35 -15.99
N GLU A 259 -7.62 -12.33 -14.77
CA GLU A 259 -9.07 -12.27 -14.56
C GLU A 259 -9.67 -10.99 -15.15
N ALA A 260 -9.00 -9.85 -14.97
CA ALA A 260 -9.48 -8.58 -15.52
C ALA A 260 -9.47 -8.59 -17.06
N ALA A 261 -8.41 -9.08 -17.68
CA ALA A 261 -8.32 -9.20 -19.13
C ALA A 261 -9.38 -10.16 -19.69
N LYS A 262 -9.59 -11.30 -19.03
CA LYS A 262 -10.57 -12.32 -19.43
C LYS A 262 -12.01 -11.82 -19.36
N GLU A 263 -12.38 -11.18 -18.25
CA GLU A 263 -13.75 -10.72 -18.00
C GLU A 263 -13.98 -9.25 -18.43
N ASN A 264 -13.02 -8.65 -19.10
CA ASN A 264 -13.04 -7.25 -19.52
C ASN A 264 -13.32 -6.28 -18.35
N LYS A 265 -12.73 -6.52 -17.17
CA LYS A 265 -12.76 -5.61 -16.02
C LYS A 265 -11.68 -4.54 -16.16
N ILE A 266 -11.71 -3.52 -15.29
CA ILE A 266 -10.67 -2.50 -15.24
C ILE A 266 -9.57 -2.96 -14.29
N PHE A 267 -8.32 -2.92 -14.74
CA PHE A 267 -7.13 -3.14 -13.92
C PHE A 267 -6.28 -1.86 -13.85
N ALA A 268 -6.23 -1.25 -12.67
CA ALA A 268 -5.39 -0.09 -12.39
C ALA A 268 -4.15 -0.50 -11.58
N PHE A 269 -3.03 0.17 -11.84
CA PHE A 269 -1.76 -0.12 -11.20
C PHE A 269 -1.07 1.18 -10.76
N SER A 270 -0.41 1.18 -9.60
CA SER A 270 0.43 2.30 -9.16
C SER A 270 1.91 1.97 -9.33
N LEU A 271 2.71 2.90 -9.84
CA LEU A 271 4.17 2.76 -9.89
C LEU A 271 4.80 2.75 -8.48
N SER A 272 4.11 3.37 -7.51
CA SER A 272 4.38 3.39 -6.06
C SER A 272 5.69 4.03 -5.58
N ALA A 273 6.84 3.70 -6.18
CA ALA A 273 8.13 4.28 -5.80
C ALA A 273 9.20 4.11 -6.90
N PRO A 274 10.21 5.01 -6.95
CA PRO A 274 11.33 4.91 -7.90
C PRO A 274 12.05 3.56 -7.88
N PHE A 275 12.27 3.01 -6.68
CA PHE A 275 13.01 1.76 -6.50
C PHE A 275 12.32 0.56 -7.18
N ILE A 276 11.00 0.61 -7.39
CA ILE A 276 10.25 -0.44 -8.08
C ILE A 276 10.70 -0.53 -9.53
N ALA A 277 10.77 0.59 -10.24
CA ALA A 277 11.24 0.62 -11.62
C ALA A 277 12.74 0.31 -11.74
N GLN A 278 13.53 0.65 -10.72
CA GLN A 278 14.98 0.45 -10.71
C GLN A 278 15.40 -1.00 -10.40
N PHE A 279 14.74 -1.65 -9.44
CA PHE A 279 15.18 -2.95 -8.92
C PHE A 279 14.20 -4.10 -9.18
N PHE A 280 12.94 -3.80 -9.52
CA PHE A 280 11.88 -4.77 -9.78
C PHE A 280 11.33 -4.64 -11.21
N LYS A 281 12.17 -4.19 -12.14
CA LYS A 281 11.80 -3.90 -13.53
C LYS A 281 11.11 -5.08 -14.21
N ASP A 282 11.66 -6.29 -14.13
CA ASP A 282 11.09 -7.46 -14.80
C ASP A 282 9.72 -7.83 -14.21
N GLN A 283 9.56 -7.71 -12.89
CA GLN A 283 8.30 -7.93 -12.21
C GLN A 283 7.27 -6.87 -12.63
N LEU A 284 7.67 -5.59 -12.66
CA LEU A 284 6.84 -4.47 -13.12
C LEU A 284 6.35 -4.71 -14.54
N ASP A 285 7.27 -5.01 -15.46
CA ASP A 285 6.99 -5.25 -16.89
C ASP A 285 6.10 -6.46 -17.11
N SER A 286 6.19 -7.49 -16.27
CA SER A 286 5.30 -8.66 -16.36
C SER A 286 3.82 -8.31 -16.13
N THR A 287 3.55 -7.22 -15.40
CA THR A 287 2.19 -6.77 -15.10
C THR A 287 1.69 -5.69 -16.06
N ALA A 288 2.61 -4.98 -16.74
CA ALA A 288 2.29 -3.91 -17.68
C ALA A 288 1.22 -4.27 -18.73
N PRO A 289 1.21 -5.47 -19.34
CA PRO A 289 0.19 -5.87 -20.32
C PRO A 289 -1.26 -5.79 -19.81
N TYR A 290 -1.48 -5.78 -18.50
CA TYR A 290 -2.82 -5.76 -17.91
C TYR A 290 -3.33 -4.35 -17.58
N TRP A 291 -2.46 -3.35 -17.50
CA TRP A 291 -2.86 -2.02 -17.03
C TRP A 291 -3.82 -1.31 -18.00
N ASP A 292 -5.03 -1.04 -17.53
CA ASP A 292 -5.94 -0.05 -18.13
C ASP A 292 -5.60 1.36 -17.63
N TYR A 293 -5.24 1.48 -16.35
CA TYR A 293 -4.71 2.71 -15.76
C TYR A 293 -3.36 2.42 -15.12
N VAL A 294 -2.36 3.25 -15.39
CA VAL A 294 -1.11 3.30 -14.61
C VAL A 294 -0.98 4.68 -14.01
N ILE A 295 -0.88 4.74 -12.69
CA ILE A 295 -0.80 5.98 -11.90
C ILE A 295 0.60 6.07 -11.30
N GLY A 296 1.20 7.25 -11.35
CA GLY A 296 2.46 7.54 -10.67
C GLY A 296 2.71 9.02 -10.50
N ASN A 297 3.85 9.35 -9.92
CA ASN A 297 4.36 10.72 -9.86
C ASN A 297 5.55 10.94 -10.81
N GLU A 298 6.03 12.17 -10.88
CA GLU A 298 7.15 12.60 -11.71
C GLU A 298 8.44 11.83 -11.41
N THR A 299 8.71 11.53 -10.13
CA THR A 299 9.95 10.85 -9.73
C THR A 299 9.93 9.37 -10.12
N GLU A 300 8.77 8.72 -9.95
CA GLU A 300 8.53 7.36 -10.43
C GLU A 300 8.58 7.27 -11.95
N ALA A 301 8.02 8.25 -12.66
CA ALA A 301 8.08 8.33 -14.11
C ALA A 301 9.52 8.48 -14.61
N LEU A 302 10.33 9.35 -13.97
CA LEU A 302 11.75 9.50 -14.29
C LEU A 302 12.53 8.20 -14.03
N ALA A 303 12.28 7.53 -12.90
CA ALA A 303 12.89 6.25 -12.60
C ALA A 303 12.48 5.15 -13.60
N TYR A 304 11.22 5.16 -14.05
CA TYR A 304 10.76 4.28 -15.14
C TYR A 304 11.52 4.57 -16.43
N ALA A 305 11.68 5.84 -16.81
CA ALA A 305 12.38 6.25 -18.01
C ALA A 305 13.85 5.84 -18.02
N GLU A 306 14.52 6.00 -16.88
CA GLU A 306 15.90 5.54 -16.66
C GLU A 306 15.98 4.01 -16.75
N GLY A 307 15.16 3.28 -16.00
CA GLY A 307 15.14 1.82 -15.98
C GLY A 307 14.82 1.19 -17.34
N HIS A 308 14.09 1.90 -18.20
CA HIS A 308 13.73 1.46 -19.56
C HIS A 308 14.58 2.10 -20.66
N SER A 309 15.58 2.91 -20.30
CA SER A 309 16.45 3.61 -21.24
C SER A 309 15.67 4.39 -22.31
N LEU A 310 14.58 5.08 -21.91
CA LEU A 310 13.74 5.85 -22.83
C LEU A 310 14.45 7.07 -23.43
N GLY A 311 15.57 7.50 -22.84
CA GLY A 311 16.38 8.60 -23.35
C GLY A 311 15.73 9.98 -23.21
N THR A 312 14.77 10.13 -22.29
CA THR A 312 14.05 11.39 -22.03
C THR A 312 13.81 11.59 -20.53
N THR A 313 13.76 12.84 -20.11
CA THR A 313 13.30 13.27 -18.79
C THR A 313 12.01 14.10 -18.88
N ASP A 314 11.42 14.23 -20.07
CA ASP A 314 10.14 14.90 -20.27
C ASP A 314 9.00 13.97 -19.82
N ILE A 315 8.31 14.37 -18.75
CA ILE A 315 7.20 13.61 -18.16
C ILE A 315 6.09 13.32 -19.19
N THR A 316 5.86 14.22 -20.14
CA THR A 316 4.88 14.03 -21.21
C THR A 316 5.28 12.87 -22.13
N GLU A 317 6.54 12.80 -22.52
CA GLU A 317 7.05 11.73 -23.39
C GLU A 317 7.08 10.38 -22.65
N ILE A 318 7.40 10.39 -21.36
CA ILE A 318 7.34 9.19 -20.51
C ILE A 318 5.89 8.69 -20.39
N ALA A 319 4.93 9.59 -20.14
CA ALA A 319 3.52 9.24 -20.08
C ALA A 319 3.03 8.66 -21.42
N LYS A 320 3.45 9.22 -22.56
CA LYS A 320 3.15 8.66 -23.89
C LYS A 320 3.71 7.25 -24.05
N ALA A 321 4.97 7.01 -23.65
CA ALA A 321 5.60 5.70 -23.71
C ALA A 321 4.83 4.66 -22.88
N LEU A 322 4.44 5.00 -21.64
CA LEU A 322 3.61 4.15 -20.78
C LEU A 322 2.26 3.84 -21.43
N ALA A 323 1.58 4.84 -22.00
CA ALA A 323 0.31 4.66 -22.69
C ALA A 323 0.44 3.74 -23.92
N GLN A 324 1.60 3.66 -24.56
CA GLN A 324 1.86 2.86 -25.77
C GLN A 324 2.33 1.43 -25.51
N LEU A 325 2.61 1.03 -24.27
CA LEU A 325 3.10 -0.33 -24.02
C LEU A 325 2.11 -1.38 -24.58
N PRO A 326 2.58 -2.58 -24.95
CA PRO A 326 1.70 -3.66 -25.38
C PRO A 326 0.63 -3.95 -24.32
N LYS A 327 -0.58 -4.29 -24.75
CA LYS A 327 -1.72 -4.55 -23.86
C LYS A 327 -2.44 -5.82 -24.24
N LYS A 328 -2.79 -6.63 -23.24
CA LYS A 328 -3.43 -7.93 -23.44
C LYS A 328 -4.92 -7.80 -23.75
N ASN A 329 -5.62 -6.89 -23.06
CA ASN A 329 -7.03 -6.60 -23.33
C ASN A 329 -7.14 -5.42 -24.31
N GLU A 330 -7.29 -5.72 -25.60
CA GLU A 330 -7.39 -4.70 -26.67
C GLU A 330 -8.75 -3.97 -26.69
N LYS A 331 -9.74 -4.43 -25.92
CA LYS A 331 -11.06 -3.77 -25.83
C LYS A 331 -11.05 -2.50 -24.98
N ARG A 332 -9.94 -2.23 -24.29
CA ARG A 332 -9.77 -1.09 -23.38
C ARG A 332 -8.46 -0.38 -23.67
N GLN A 333 -8.51 0.93 -23.73
CA GLN A 333 -7.32 1.78 -23.85
C GLN A 333 -6.52 1.79 -22.55
N ARG A 334 -5.20 2.01 -22.65
CA ARG A 334 -4.37 2.36 -21.48
C ARG A 334 -4.33 3.87 -21.28
N TYR A 335 -4.43 4.28 -20.02
CA TYR A 335 -4.25 5.63 -19.53
C TYR A 335 -3.04 5.67 -18.59
N ALA A 336 -2.05 6.50 -18.89
CA ALA A 336 -0.95 6.84 -17.99
C ALA A 336 -1.24 8.18 -17.33
N VAL A 337 -1.39 8.18 -16.00
CA VAL A 337 -1.76 9.35 -15.19
C VAL A 337 -0.58 9.71 -14.29
N ILE A 338 0.13 10.79 -14.61
CA ILE A 338 1.32 11.24 -13.90
C ILE A 338 1.05 12.54 -13.15
N THR A 339 1.09 12.46 -11.84
CA THR A 339 1.03 13.62 -10.93
C THR A 339 2.39 14.30 -10.83
N GLN A 340 2.40 15.60 -10.51
CA GLN A 340 3.63 16.41 -10.51
C GLN A 340 3.67 17.41 -9.34
N GLY A 341 3.21 16.98 -8.15
CA GLY A 341 3.07 17.87 -7.00
C GLY A 341 2.19 19.09 -7.28
N THR A 342 2.80 20.27 -7.38
CA THR A 342 2.10 21.53 -7.69
C THR A 342 1.93 21.82 -9.19
N ASP A 343 2.58 21.05 -10.04
CA ASP A 343 2.48 21.19 -11.50
C ASP A 343 1.30 20.39 -12.06
N PRO A 344 0.81 20.71 -13.27
CA PRO A 344 -0.37 20.05 -13.84
C PRO A 344 -0.25 18.52 -13.88
N THR A 345 -1.33 17.81 -13.58
CA THR A 345 -1.39 16.35 -13.80
C THR A 345 -1.40 16.08 -15.31
N ILE A 346 -0.53 15.18 -15.78
CA ILE A 346 -0.45 14.76 -17.18
C ILE A 346 -1.20 13.43 -17.32
N VAL A 347 -2.09 13.35 -18.31
CA VAL A 347 -2.72 12.08 -18.70
C VAL A 347 -2.47 11.81 -20.17
N ALA A 348 -1.78 10.71 -20.47
CA ALA A 348 -1.58 10.21 -21.82
C ALA A 348 -2.41 8.93 -22.05
N PHE A 349 -3.06 8.81 -23.19
CA PHE A 349 -3.89 7.63 -23.49
C PHE A 349 -3.95 7.33 -24.99
N GLN A 350 -4.17 6.05 -25.32
CA GLN A 350 -4.29 5.60 -26.70
C GLN A 350 -5.59 6.13 -27.33
N LYS A 351 -5.50 6.71 -28.53
CA LYS A 351 -6.68 7.13 -29.30
C LYS A 351 -7.35 5.94 -29.98
N GLU A 352 -8.66 6.05 -30.16
CA GLU A 352 -9.39 5.15 -31.07
C GLU A 352 -8.87 5.38 -32.51
N GLY A 353 -8.39 4.32 -33.16
CA GLY A 353 -7.75 4.42 -34.49
C GLY A 353 -6.22 4.61 -34.48
N GLY A 354 -5.57 4.65 -33.31
CA GLY A 354 -4.11 4.68 -33.17
C GLY A 354 -3.53 6.04 -32.81
N GLY A 355 -2.31 6.04 -32.26
CA GLY A 355 -1.64 7.23 -31.72
C GLY A 355 -1.96 7.48 -30.24
N VAL A 356 -1.41 8.57 -29.69
CA VAL A 356 -1.55 8.95 -28.27
C VAL A 356 -2.10 10.36 -28.16
N GLU A 357 -3.10 10.53 -27.31
CA GLU A 357 -3.55 11.84 -26.84
C GLU A 357 -2.87 12.16 -25.52
N VAL A 358 -2.59 13.45 -25.28
CA VAL A 358 -2.18 13.95 -23.99
C VAL A 358 -3.12 15.06 -23.56
N LYS A 359 -3.59 14.99 -22.33
CA LYS A 359 -4.28 16.06 -21.62
C LYS A 359 -3.47 16.50 -20.41
N THR A 360 -3.55 17.78 -20.08
CA THR A 360 -2.96 18.35 -18.86
C THR A 360 -4.05 19.00 -18.03
N TYR A 361 -3.98 18.83 -16.72
CA TYR A 361 -4.99 19.32 -15.78
C TYR A 361 -4.30 20.17 -14.70
N PRO A 362 -4.53 21.49 -14.67
CA PRO A 362 -4.04 22.34 -13.59
C PRO A 362 -4.48 21.79 -12.24
N VAL A 363 -3.58 21.77 -11.26
CA VAL A 363 -3.91 21.26 -9.92
C VAL A 363 -4.77 22.24 -9.14
N HIS A 364 -5.58 21.72 -8.21
CA HIS A 364 -6.29 22.54 -7.24
C HIS A 364 -5.29 23.24 -6.32
N GLN A 365 -5.07 24.53 -6.54
CA GLN A 365 -4.15 25.31 -5.71
C GLN A 365 -4.61 25.34 -4.24
N ILE A 366 -3.63 25.31 -3.35
CA ILE A 366 -3.75 25.39 -1.90
C ILE A 366 -2.69 26.36 -1.37
N ALA A 367 -3.04 27.15 -0.36
CA ALA A 367 -2.05 28.04 0.25
C ALA A 367 -1.02 27.21 1.03
N LYS A 368 0.27 27.55 0.93
CA LYS A 368 1.36 26.81 1.60
C LYS A 368 1.13 26.64 3.11
N GLY A 369 0.52 27.64 3.76
CA GLY A 369 0.21 27.59 5.20
C GLY A 369 -0.96 26.67 5.59
N GLU A 370 -1.73 26.17 4.62
CA GLU A 370 -2.77 25.16 4.85
C GLU A 370 -2.26 23.73 4.68
N ILE A 371 -1.06 23.54 4.14
CA ILE A 371 -0.45 22.21 3.97
C ILE A 371 0.11 21.78 5.32
N ASN A 372 -0.51 20.75 5.90
CA ASN A 372 -0.10 20.14 7.16
C ASN A 372 0.88 19.00 6.89
N ASP A 373 0.46 18.04 6.06
CA ASP A 373 1.25 16.85 5.73
C ASP A 373 1.03 16.43 4.28
N THR A 374 2.11 16.19 3.54
CA THR A 374 2.03 15.69 2.15
C THR A 374 2.00 14.16 2.08
N ASN A 375 2.18 13.46 3.20
CA ASN A 375 2.16 12.01 3.23
C ASN A 375 0.79 11.46 2.79
N GLY A 376 0.80 10.52 1.85
CA GLY A 376 -0.43 9.92 1.31
C GLY A 376 -1.20 10.78 0.31
N ALA A 377 -0.67 11.93 -0.13
CA ALA A 377 -1.32 12.77 -1.15
C ALA A 377 -1.55 12.01 -2.48
N GLY A 378 -0.58 11.19 -2.90
CA GLY A 378 -0.70 10.32 -4.08
C GLY A 378 -1.76 9.24 -3.90
N ASP A 379 -1.84 8.63 -2.72
CA ASP A 379 -2.87 7.63 -2.39
C ASP A 379 -4.27 8.25 -2.39
N ALA A 380 -4.40 9.46 -1.85
CA ALA A 380 -5.64 10.23 -1.87
C ALA A 380 -6.04 10.62 -3.30
N PHE A 381 -5.07 11.02 -4.14
CA PHE A 381 -5.31 11.25 -5.56
C PHE A 381 -5.83 9.99 -6.24
N ALA A 382 -5.15 8.85 -6.06
CA ALA A 382 -5.58 7.58 -6.61
C ALA A 382 -6.97 7.18 -6.09
N GLY A 383 -7.27 7.41 -4.80
CA GLY A 383 -8.57 7.09 -4.21
C GLY A 383 -9.69 7.89 -4.85
N GLY A 384 -9.48 9.18 -5.11
CA GLY A 384 -10.45 10.05 -5.77
C GLY A 384 -10.63 9.70 -7.25
N PHE A 385 -9.52 9.51 -7.94
CA PHE A 385 -9.52 9.10 -9.34
C PHE A 385 -10.24 7.77 -9.54
N MET A 386 -9.89 6.75 -8.76
CA MET A 386 -10.49 5.42 -8.86
C MET A 386 -11.96 5.41 -8.42
N ALA A 387 -12.37 6.26 -7.48
CA ALA A 387 -13.79 6.43 -7.17
C ALA A 387 -14.58 6.95 -8.38
N GLY A 388 -14.03 7.91 -9.13
CA GLY A 388 -14.60 8.38 -10.39
C GLY A 388 -14.70 7.26 -11.45
N VAL A 389 -13.64 6.45 -11.57
CA VAL A 389 -13.60 5.29 -12.49
C VAL A 389 -14.66 4.25 -12.14
N VAL A 390 -14.80 3.89 -10.86
CA VAL A 390 -15.82 2.95 -10.37
C VAL A 390 -17.23 3.45 -10.68
N GLN A 391 -17.45 4.77 -10.56
CA GLN A 391 -18.72 5.42 -10.88
C GLN A 391 -18.97 5.67 -12.37
N GLY A 392 -18.03 5.30 -13.25
CA GLY A 392 -18.14 5.51 -14.71
C GLY A 392 -18.14 6.98 -15.11
N LYS A 393 -17.42 7.85 -14.37
CA LYS A 393 -17.29 9.28 -14.68
C LYS A 393 -16.35 9.51 -15.87
N SER A 394 -16.41 10.72 -16.44
CA SER A 394 -15.47 11.13 -17.50
C SER A 394 -14.04 11.23 -16.94
N LEU A 395 -13.05 11.10 -17.82
CA LEU A 395 -11.64 11.25 -17.44
C LEU A 395 -11.38 12.58 -16.71
N ASP A 396 -11.92 13.68 -17.24
CA ASP A 396 -11.73 15.01 -16.65
C ASP A 396 -12.29 15.06 -15.21
N THR A 397 -13.44 14.42 -14.97
CA THR A 397 -14.05 14.31 -13.63
C THR A 397 -13.23 13.41 -12.71
N CYS A 398 -12.66 12.31 -13.22
CA CYS A 398 -11.81 11.43 -12.42
C CYS A 398 -10.55 12.16 -11.94
N VAL A 399 -9.92 12.97 -12.80
CA VAL A 399 -8.76 13.77 -12.42
C VAL A 399 -9.15 14.84 -11.39
N ASP A 400 -10.27 15.54 -11.60
CA ASP A 400 -10.77 16.56 -10.64
C ASP A 400 -11.06 15.95 -9.27
N LEU A 401 -11.72 14.78 -9.22
CA LEU A 401 -11.97 14.03 -7.98
C LEU A 401 -10.67 13.64 -7.25
N GLY A 402 -9.67 13.16 -8.00
CA GLY A 402 -8.36 12.83 -7.44
C GLY A 402 -7.68 14.06 -6.83
N GLN A 403 -7.61 15.16 -7.58
CA GLN A 403 -6.99 16.40 -7.10
C GLN A 403 -7.74 17.00 -5.90
N TRP A 404 -9.08 16.99 -5.93
CA TRP A 404 -9.90 17.43 -4.80
C TRP A 404 -9.62 16.61 -3.54
N LEU A 405 -9.58 15.28 -3.66
CA LEU A 405 -9.35 14.42 -2.51
C LEU A 405 -7.92 14.57 -1.94
N ALA A 406 -6.92 14.67 -2.82
CA ALA A 406 -5.54 14.96 -2.42
C ALA A 406 -5.45 16.31 -1.68
N LYS A 407 -6.11 17.36 -2.19
CA LYS A 407 -6.15 18.68 -1.54
C LYS A 407 -6.78 18.64 -0.14
N LEU A 408 -7.76 17.79 0.11
CA LEU A 408 -8.30 17.59 1.45
C LEU A 408 -7.33 16.83 2.34
N SER A 409 -6.72 15.76 1.82
CA SER A 409 -5.79 14.93 2.59
C SER A 409 -4.60 15.73 3.11
N ILE A 410 -4.03 16.61 2.28
CA ILE A 410 -2.81 17.34 2.65
C ILE A 410 -3.00 18.40 3.74
N LYS A 411 -4.26 18.70 4.10
CA LYS A 411 -4.61 19.56 5.23
C LYS A 411 -4.61 18.81 6.57
N GLU A 412 -4.62 17.48 6.50
CA GLU A 412 -4.65 16.59 7.66
C GLU A 412 -3.25 16.01 7.94
N LEU A 413 -3.11 15.31 9.07
CA LEU A 413 -1.90 14.55 9.38
C LEU A 413 -2.02 13.13 8.79
N GLY A 414 -1.02 12.74 7.98
CA GLY A 414 -1.02 11.47 7.27
C GLY A 414 -2.13 11.31 6.23
N PRO A 415 -2.37 10.08 5.75
CA PRO A 415 -3.43 9.74 4.78
C PRO A 415 -4.83 9.76 5.42
N SER A 416 -5.23 10.93 5.93
CA SER A 416 -6.44 11.20 6.70
C SER A 416 -7.30 12.25 5.99
N TYR A 417 -8.55 12.43 6.43
CA TYR A 417 -9.49 13.37 5.82
C TYR A 417 -10.29 14.16 6.87
N PRO A 418 -10.73 15.39 6.55
CA PRO A 418 -11.41 16.25 7.51
C PRO A 418 -12.76 15.68 7.98
N PHE A 419 -13.10 15.99 9.24
CA PHE A 419 -14.41 15.76 9.84
C PHE A 419 -15.09 17.11 10.22
N PRO A 420 -16.38 17.31 9.92
CA PRO A 420 -17.29 16.39 9.22
C PRO A 420 -16.88 16.16 7.77
N LYS A 421 -17.23 14.98 7.25
CA LYS A 421 -16.94 14.56 5.87
C LYS A 421 -17.44 15.62 4.88
N GLN A 422 -16.55 16.07 4.00
CA GLN A 422 -16.86 17.03 2.96
C GLN A 422 -17.43 16.33 1.73
N THR A 423 -18.26 17.04 0.96
CA THR A 423 -18.82 16.54 -0.30
C THR A 423 -18.05 17.14 -1.46
N TYR A 424 -17.76 16.31 -2.47
CA TYR A 424 -17.09 16.77 -3.67
C TYR A 424 -17.85 17.91 -4.35
N THR A 425 -17.11 18.96 -4.68
CA THR A 425 -17.56 20.11 -5.46
C THR A 425 -16.63 20.22 -6.66
N SER A 426 -17.18 20.06 -7.87
CA SER A 426 -16.42 20.23 -9.11
C SER A 426 -15.80 21.62 -9.17
N SER A 427 -14.55 21.71 -9.61
CA SER A 427 -13.88 23.00 -9.86
C SER A 427 -14.27 23.68 -11.16
#